data_AF-A0A2J0Q0B6-F1
#
_entry.id   AF-A0A2J0Q0B6-F1
#
_cell.length_a   1.000
_cell.length_b   1.000
_cell.length_c   1.000
_cell.angle_alpha   90.00
_cell.angle_beta   90.00
_cell.angle_gamma   90.00
#
_symmetry.space_group_name_H-M   'P 1'
#
loop_
_entity.id
_entity.type
_entity.pdbx_description
1 polymer ?
#
loop_
_entity_poly.entity_id
_entity_poly.type
_entity_poly.pdbx_seq_one_letter_code
_entity_poly.pdbx_strand_id
1 'polypeptide(L)' 'MLIASCGTTGPVRVEVTDTACDWVKPIYGTAHDWDVMDHQTKRDILAHNKAWQANCQKPKEVRSK' A
#
# COMPACT_ATOMS: atom_id res chain seq x y z
N MET A 1 4.68 -4.71 0.78
CA MET A 1 5.71 -5.70 0.38
C MET A 1 6.98 -5.27 1.08
N LEU A 2 7.42 -5.99 2.12
CA LEU A 2 8.62 -5.62 2.88
C LEU A 2 9.84 -6.11 2.10
N ILE A 3 10.49 -5.20 1.38
CA ILE A 3 11.75 -5.52 0.70
C ILE A 3 12.87 -5.37 1.74
N ALA A 4 13.30 -6.47 2.34
CA ALA A 4 14.49 -6.47 3.19
C ALA A 4 15.73 -6.67 2.29
N SER A 5 16.47 -5.59 2.01
CA SER A 5 17.78 -5.74 1.35
C SER A 5 18.81 -6.21 2.37
N CYS A 6 19.33 -7.42 2.21
CA CYS A 6 20.48 -7.91 2.98
C CYS A 6 21.76 -7.24 2.44
N GLY A 7 22.01 -6.00 2.86
CA GLY A 7 23.24 -5.26 2.59
C GLY A 7 24.09 -5.19 3.86
N THR A 8 25.14 -6.00 3.94
CA THR A 8 26.06 -6.04 5.08
C THR A 8 27.04 -4.87 4.99
N THR A 9 26.65 -3.64 5.39
CA THR A 9 27.58 -2.49 5.39
C THR A 9 27.37 -1.52 6.55
N GLY A 10 28.23 -1.61 7.57
CA GLY A 10 28.56 -0.52 8.49
C GLY A 10 27.49 -0.13 9.54
N PRO A 11 27.77 0.89 10.41
CA PRO A 11 26.91 1.32 11.52
C PRO A 11 25.70 2.15 11.02
N VAL A 12 25.18 1.79 9.85
CA VAL A 12 24.00 2.40 9.24
C VAL A 12 22.81 1.67 9.81
N ARG A 13 21.96 2.39 10.55
CA ARG A 13 20.71 1.86 11.06
C ARG A 13 19.89 1.41 9.85
N VAL A 14 19.59 0.11 9.77
CA VAL A 14 18.69 -0.43 8.76
C VAL A 14 17.29 0.05 9.11
N GLU A 15 16.90 1.21 8.60
CA GLU A 15 15.54 1.72 8.77
C GLU A 15 14.64 0.96 7.79
N VAL A 16 13.92 -0.04 8.32
CA VAL A 16 12.89 -0.76 7.57
C VAL A 16 11.71 0.19 7.38
N THR A 17 11.78 0.98 6.31
CA THR A 17 10.68 1.86 5.91
C THR A 17 9.71 1.05 5.06
N ASP A 18 8.48 0.85 5.52
CA ASP A 18 7.41 0.28 4.70
C ASP A 18 6.95 1.32 3.68
N THR A 19 7.63 1.36 2.52
CA THR A 19 7.29 2.25 1.41
C THR A 19 6.08 1.76 0.61
N ALA A 20 5.39 0.69 1.03
CA ALA A 20 4.23 0.16 0.32
C ALA A 20 3.17 1.21 0.03
N CYS A 21 2.93 2.13 0.96
CA CYS A 21 1.93 3.18 0.79
C CYS A 21 2.32 4.29 -0.20
N ASP A 22 3.61 4.41 -0.52
CA ASP A 22 4.10 5.40 -1.48
C ASP A 22 3.78 4.95 -2.92
N TRP A 23 3.99 3.67 -3.23
CA TRP A 23 3.76 3.10 -4.57
C TRP A 23 2.41 2.39 -4.75
N VAL A 24 1.73 1.97 -3.69
CA VAL A 24 0.36 1.42 -3.77
C VAL A 24 -0.66 2.55 -3.62
N LYS A 25 -1.67 2.58 -4.50
CA LYS A 25 -2.81 3.51 -4.45
C LYS A 25 -4.13 2.75 -4.59
N PRO A 26 -5.27 3.36 -4.19
CA PRO A 26 -6.58 2.81 -4.48
C PRO A 26 -6.82 2.71 -5.99
N ILE A 27 -7.57 1.70 -6.38
CA ILE A 27 -8.02 1.49 -7.76
C ILE A 27 -9.36 2.21 -7.93
N TYR A 28 -9.41 3.12 -8.90
CA TYR A 28 -10.62 3.83 -9.32
C TYR A 28 -10.99 3.42 -10.75
N GLY A 29 -12.28 3.47 -11.06
CA GLY A 29 -12.81 3.14 -12.37
C GLY A 29 -14.01 4.02 -12.70
N THR A 30 -14.29 4.15 -13.98
CA THR A 30 -15.50 4.80 -14.50
C THR A 30 -16.68 3.84 -14.48
N ALA A 31 -17.90 4.34 -14.70
CA ALA A 31 -19.09 3.49 -14.79
C ALA A 31 -18.92 2.35 -15.81
N HIS A 32 -18.34 2.65 -16.98
CA HIS A 32 -18.11 1.66 -18.02
C HIS A 32 -17.14 0.55 -17.58
N ASP A 33 -16.05 0.91 -16.91
CA ASP A 33 -15.08 -0.07 -16.39
C ASP A 33 -15.76 -1.03 -15.40
N TRP A 34 -16.63 -0.50 -14.53
CA TRP A 34 -17.40 -1.32 -13.61
C TRP A 34 -18.40 -2.22 -14.34
N ASP A 35 -19.06 -1.77 -15.39
CA ASP A 35 -20.05 -2.60 -16.08
C ASP A 35 -19.44 -3.83 -16.77
N VAL A 36 -18.20 -3.72 -17.26
CA VAL A 36 -17.50 -4.82 -17.95
C VAL A 36 -16.72 -5.75 -17.00
N MET A 37 -16.48 -5.33 -15.76
CA MET A 37 -15.79 -6.16 -14.76
C MET A 37 -16.70 -7.25 -14.17
N ASP A 38 -16.13 -8.43 -13.98
CA ASP A 38 -16.79 -9.49 -13.25
C ASP A 38 -16.95 -9.13 -11.76
N HIS A 39 -17.89 -9.81 -11.11
CA HIS A 39 -18.25 -9.52 -9.73
C HIS A 39 -17.16 -9.90 -8.72
N GLN A 40 -16.31 -10.88 -9.01
CA GLN A 40 -15.18 -11.25 -8.15
C GLN A 40 -14.09 -10.18 -8.21
N THR A 41 -13.72 -9.70 -9.40
CA THR A 41 -12.76 -8.60 -9.56
C THR A 41 -13.20 -7.34 -8.83
N LYS A 42 -14.50 -6.99 -8.88
CA LYS A 42 -15.04 -5.87 -8.10
C LYS A 42 -14.85 -6.05 -6.59
N ARG A 43 -15.08 -7.26 -6.08
CA ARG A 43 -14.87 -7.59 -4.66
C ARG A 43 -13.40 -7.50 -4.26
N ASP A 44 -12.52 -7.96 -5.13
CA ASP A 44 -11.07 -7.93 -4.88
C ASP A 44 -10.54 -6.49 -4.89
N ILE A 45 -11.02 -5.65 -5.82
CA ILE A 45 -10.71 -4.21 -5.83
C ILE A 45 -11.23 -3.54 -4.55
N LEU A 46 -12.45 -3.87 -4.11
CA LEU A 46 -13.00 -3.34 -2.86
C LEU A 46 -12.15 -3.75 -1.65
N ALA A 47 -11.72 -5.02 -1.59
CA ALA A 47 -10.86 -5.51 -0.52
C ALA A 47 -9.49 -4.81 -0.52
N HIS A 48 -8.88 -4.65 -1.70
CA HIS A 48 -7.65 -3.90 -1.89
C HIS A 48 -7.75 -2.46 -1.39
N ASN A 49 -8.79 -1.73 -1.81
CA ASN A 49 -8.98 -0.32 -1.42
C ASN A 49 -9.20 -0.15 0.09
N LYS A 50 -9.94 -1.08 0.72
CA LYS A 50 -10.11 -1.11 2.18
C LYS A 50 -8.80 -1.40 2.89
N ALA A 51 -8.01 -2.36 2.41
CA ALA A 51 -6.71 -2.67 2.98
C ALA A 51 -5.74 -1.48 2.85
N TRP A 52 -5.73 -0.81 1.69
CA TRP A 52 -4.96 0.41 1.50
C TRP A 52 -5.39 1.50 2.49
N GLN A 53 -6.69 1.72 2.66
CA GLN A 53 -7.19 2.72 3.61
C GLN A 53 -6.74 2.40 5.06
N ALA A 54 -6.89 1.15 5.48
CA ALA A 54 -6.51 0.72 6.82
C ALA A 54 -4.99 0.83 7.09
N ASN A 55 -4.15 0.58 6.08
CA ASN A 55 -2.70 0.52 6.25
C ASN A 55 -2.01 1.86 5.95
N CYS A 56 -2.52 2.63 4.99
CA CYS A 56 -1.82 3.77 4.39
C CYS A 56 -2.42 5.14 4.71
N GLN A 57 -3.67 5.21 5.17
CA GLN A 57 -4.30 6.47 5.60
C GLN A 57 -4.13 6.77 7.10
N LYS A 58 -3.41 5.93 7.86
CA LYS A 58 -3.07 6.25 9.25
C LYS A 58 -2.23 7.53 9.26
N PRO A 59 -2.54 8.52 10.12
CA PRO A 59 -1.63 9.65 10.30
C PRO A 59 -0.28 9.07 10.68
N LYS A 60 0.76 9.44 9.91
CA LYS A 60 2.14 9.19 10.32
C LYS A 60 2.26 9.86 11.68
N GLU A 61 2.34 9.11 12.77
CA GLU A 61 2.84 9.68 14.02
C GLU A 61 4.21 10.21 13.66
N VAL A 62 4.31 11.54 13.54
CA VAL A 62 5.59 12.21 13.42
C VAL A 62 6.28 11.87 14.73
N ARG A 63 7.16 10.85 14.71
CA ARG A 63 7.99 10.50 15.84
C ARG A 63 8.93 11.68 16.05
N SER A 64 8.48 12.64 16.84
CA SER A 64 9.31 13.74 17.32
C SER A 64 10.40 13.14 18.20
N LYS A 65 11.61 13.03 17.65
CA LYS A 65 12.93 13.25 18.28
C LYS A 65 14.02 12.52 17.50
#